data_AF-A0A521AE07-F1
#
_entry.id   AF-A0A521AE07-F1
#
_cell.length_a   1.000
_cell.length_b   1.000
_cell.length_c   1.000
_cell.angle_alpha   90.00
_cell.angle_beta   90.00
_cell.angle_gamma   90.00
#
_symmetry.space_group_name_H-M   'P 1'
#
loop_
_entity.id
_entity.type
_entity.pdbx_description
1 polymer ?
#
loop_
_entity_poly.entity_id
_entity_poly.type
_entity_poly.pdbx_seq_one_letter_code
_entity_poly.pdbx_strand_id
1 'polypeptide(L)'
;MTKINILCATIAICFIVLCACRKTIEHPVVPDLAEVVPGPCTAPPLRAWLNDQFLRWGEKPTIIAAGEELRMSEMANYYTLYYENSAENQYFGVQGENTEQVINYFKNLKRFWNIPSKNIIVVAAHGSMLQDRNKILKMYKNIYGYSNDKANHYADSIATLFKIYPQFLNGEHPAFTFNQFTIPDTTIANVGLVPAKVIIGDGLLQAFDKLGYGDIAPQAILAHEFGHHIQYVLGILGKGIKLTPKTSRRFELMADAYAAYFLSHSQGAALKLDKLQKVAEVFFNTGDCDFTIDGHHGSPTQRKAAAEWGYNLTINSQKRDYILPGDEFARLFDAELNNIIKN
;
A
#
# COMPACT_ATOMS: atom_id res chain seq x y z
N MET A 1 -14.74 3.55 29.73
CA MET A 1 -13.84 3.82 28.58
C MET A 1 -14.01 2.67 27.61
N THR A 2 -14.96 2.84 26.69
CA THR A 2 -15.34 1.85 25.68
C THR A 2 -14.29 1.91 24.56
N LYS A 3 -13.68 0.77 24.23
CA LYS A 3 -12.71 0.69 23.13
C LYS A 3 -13.44 0.99 21.82
N ILE A 4 -13.10 2.11 21.20
CA ILE A 4 -13.57 2.47 19.86
C ILE A 4 -12.75 1.62 18.87
N ASN A 5 -13.34 0.52 18.39
CA ASN A 5 -12.81 -0.24 17.26
C ASN A 5 -13.23 0.48 15.97
N ILE A 6 -12.49 1.51 15.55
CA ILE A 6 -12.60 2.02 14.18
C ILE A 6 -11.72 1.11 13.31
N LEU A 7 -12.37 0.10 12.73
CA LEU A 7 -11.84 -0.71 11.65
C LEU A 7 -12.86 -0.66 10.51
N CYS A 8 -12.83 0.40 9.72
CA CYS A 8 -13.56 0.44 8.46
C CYS A 8 -12.74 -0.29 7.40
N ALA A 9 -12.90 -1.61 7.37
CA ALA A 9 -12.53 -2.42 6.22
C ALA A 9 -13.66 -2.33 5.18
N THR A 10 -13.50 -1.50 4.16
CA THR A 10 -14.37 -1.48 2.98
C THR A 10 -13.85 -2.52 1.97
N ILE A 11 -14.47 -3.69 1.99
CA ILE A 11 -14.27 -4.74 0.97
C ILE A 11 -15.00 -4.31 -0.31
N ALA A 12 -14.25 -4.01 -1.38
CA ALA A 12 -14.79 -3.89 -2.72
C ALA A 12 -14.59 -5.20 -3.49
N ILE A 13 -15.63 -6.05 -3.54
CA ILE A 13 -15.69 -7.21 -4.44
C ILE A 13 -16.17 -6.72 -5.81
N CYS A 14 -15.35 -6.87 -6.85
CA CYS A 14 -15.76 -6.62 -8.23
C CYS A 14 -15.58 -7.90 -9.08
N PHE A 15 -16.70 -8.47 -9.52
CA PHE A 15 -16.77 -9.54 -10.52
C PHE A 15 -16.60 -8.96 -11.92
N ILE A 16 -15.59 -9.40 -12.68
CA ILE A 16 -15.57 -9.20 -14.15
C ILE A 16 -14.96 -10.43 -14.83
N VAL A 17 -15.69 -11.00 -15.79
CA VAL A 17 -15.27 -12.05 -16.73
C VAL A 17 -14.52 -11.39 -17.90
N LEU A 18 -13.44 -12.02 -18.39
CA LEU A 18 -13.02 -12.04 -19.81
C LEU A 18 -11.72 -12.87 -19.97
N CYS A 19 -11.75 -13.71 -21.00
CA CYS A 19 -10.69 -14.62 -21.43
C CYS A 19 -9.54 -13.90 -22.12
N ALA A 20 -8.31 -14.28 -21.82
CA ALA A 20 -7.19 -14.22 -22.74
C ALA A 20 -6.26 -15.41 -22.47
N CYS A 21 -6.06 -16.26 -23.49
CA CYS A 21 -5.13 -17.37 -23.45
C CYS A 21 -3.70 -16.83 -23.32
N ARG A 22 -3.18 -16.81 -22.09
CA ARG A 22 -1.75 -16.72 -21.79
C ARG A 22 -1.25 -18.14 -21.55
N LYS A 23 -0.05 -18.47 -22.03
CA LYS A 23 0.66 -19.71 -21.67
C LYS A 23 0.47 -19.95 -20.18
N THR A 24 -0.05 -21.13 -19.82
CA THR A 24 -0.16 -21.59 -18.44
C THR A 24 1.23 -21.58 -17.83
N ILE A 25 1.54 -20.52 -17.09
CA ILE A 25 2.41 -20.66 -15.93
C ILE A 25 1.70 -21.75 -15.13
N GLU A 26 2.32 -22.91 -14.92
CA GLU A 26 1.80 -23.87 -13.95
C GLU A 26 1.46 -23.05 -12.71
N HIS A 27 0.15 -22.96 -12.41
CA HIS A 27 -0.36 -22.08 -11.37
C HIS A 27 0.57 -22.18 -10.17
N PRO A 28 1.07 -21.08 -9.59
CA PRO A 28 1.93 -21.22 -8.43
C PRO A 28 1.15 -22.04 -7.42
N VAL A 29 1.71 -23.21 -7.07
CA VAL A 29 1.16 -24.11 -6.06
C VAL A 29 0.80 -23.21 -4.89
N VAL A 30 -0.50 -23.07 -4.58
CA VAL A 30 -0.89 -22.36 -3.38
C VAL A 30 -0.32 -23.23 -2.26
N PRO A 31 0.75 -22.80 -1.58
CA PRO A 31 1.37 -23.64 -0.57
C PRO A 31 0.33 -23.90 0.51
N ASP A 32 0.45 -25.03 1.20
CA ASP A 32 -0.35 -25.23 2.40
C ASP A 32 0.08 -24.21 3.46
N LEU A 33 -0.73 -23.16 3.60
CA LEU A 33 -0.43 -22.04 4.46
C LEU A 33 -0.88 -22.35 5.88
N ALA A 34 0.08 -22.27 6.81
CA ALA A 34 -0.20 -22.31 8.22
C ALA A 34 -1.29 -21.29 8.59
N GLU A 35 -2.19 -21.72 9.47
CA GLU A 35 -3.22 -20.84 10.00
C GLU A 35 -2.60 -19.66 10.76
N VAL A 36 -3.37 -18.57 10.84
CA VAL A 36 -2.97 -17.42 11.66
C VAL A 36 -3.31 -17.74 13.11
N VAL A 37 -2.29 -17.87 13.94
CA VAL A 37 -2.44 -18.04 15.38
C VAL A 37 -2.19 -16.70 16.06
N PRO A 38 -3.16 -16.14 16.80
CA PRO A 38 -2.94 -14.93 17.58
C PRO A 38 -1.79 -15.11 18.57
N GLY A 39 -0.87 -14.15 18.60
CA GLY A 39 0.27 -14.12 19.51
C GLY A 39 0.45 -12.75 20.16
N PRO A 40 1.43 -12.61 21.08
CA PRO A 40 1.81 -11.32 21.62
C PRO A 40 2.09 -10.32 20.49
N CYS A 41 1.42 -9.18 20.52
CA CYS A 41 1.53 -8.17 19.48
C CYS A 41 1.41 -6.78 20.08
N THR A 42 2.32 -5.89 19.69
CA THR A 42 2.31 -4.49 20.09
C THR A 42 1.97 -3.66 18.86
N ALA A 43 0.97 -2.79 18.98
CA ALA A 43 0.61 -1.90 17.88
C ALA A 43 1.82 -1.00 17.52
N PRO A 44 2.19 -0.89 16.23
CA PRO A 44 3.37 -0.14 15.86
C PRO A 44 3.21 1.38 16.07
N PRO A 45 4.32 2.11 16.25
CA PRO A 45 4.33 3.57 16.35
C PRO A 45 3.57 4.29 15.24
N LEU A 46 3.62 3.79 14.00
CA LEU A 46 2.88 4.34 12.86
C LEU A 46 1.36 4.39 13.10
N ARG A 47 0.78 3.32 13.65
CA ARG A 47 -0.65 3.30 13.98
C ARG A 47 -0.97 4.21 15.18
N ALA A 48 -0.07 4.28 16.16
CA ALA A 48 -0.21 5.21 17.28
C ALA A 48 -0.19 6.68 16.82
N TRP A 49 0.70 7.01 15.88
CA TRP A 49 0.77 8.34 15.28
C TRP A 49 -0.52 8.73 14.54
N LEU A 50 -1.09 7.82 13.75
CA LEU A 50 -2.37 8.07 13.07
C LEU A 50 -3.51 8.25 14.07
N ASN A 51 -3.57 7.40 15.11
CA ASN A 51 -4.57 7.52 16.17
C ASN A 51 -4.48 8.86 16.90
N ASP A 52 -3.27 9.35 17.18
CA ASP A 52 -3.06 10.68 17.77
C ASP A 52 -3.64 11.79 16.87
N GLN A 53 -3.55 11.65 15.55
CA GLN A 53 -4.17 12.60 14.64
C GLN A 53 -5.69 12.65 14.80
N PHE A 54 -6.35 11.49 14.86
CA PHE A 54 -7.80 11.42 15.07
C PHE A 54 -8.22 11.93 16.46
N LEU A 55 -7.41 11.65 17.50
CA LEU A 55 -7.66 12.20 18.83
C LEU A 55 -7.60 13.73 18.85
N ARG A 56 -6.64 14.33 18.12
CA ARG A 56 -6.53 15.79 17.98
C ARG A 56 -7.69 16.39 17.20
N TRP A 57 -8.27 15.66 16.25
CA TRP A 57 -9.50 16.11 15.61
C TRP A 57 -10.66 16.16 16.60
N GLY A 58 -10.75 15.18 17.49
CA GLY A 58 -11.89 14.94 18.36
C GLY A 58 -12.89 13.97 17.74
N GLU A 59 -13.78 13.42 18.58
CA GLU A 59 -14.69 12.33 18.20
C GLU A 59 -15.60 12.70 17.02
N LYS A 60 -16.32 13.82 17.11
CA LYS A 60 -17.29 14.25 16.09
C LYS A 60 -16.67 14.42 14.69
N PRO A 61 -15.61 15.25 14.48
CA PRO A 61 -15.00 15.37 13.16
C PRO A 61 -14.37 14.06 12.67
N THR A 62 -13.82 13.23 13.57
CA THR A 62 -13.30 11.90 13.18
C THR A 62 -14.39 11.02 12.60
N ILE A 63 -15.55 10.90 13.28
CA ILE A 63 -16.69 10.13 12.78
C ILE A 63 -17.21 10.69 11.45
N ILE A 64 -17.27 12.02 11.31
CA ILE A 64 -17.70 12.66 10.05
C ILE A 64 -16.74 12.33 8.91
N ALA A 65 -15.43 12.46 9.12
CA ALA A 65 -14.41 12.19 8.10
C ALA A 65 -14.39 10.73 7.66
N ALA A 66 -14.65 9.79 8.59
CA ALA A 66 -14.73 8.35 8.36
C ALA A 66 -16.11 7.87 7.88
N GLY A 67 -17.12 8.76 7.83
CA GLY A 67 -18.49 8.38 7.50
C GLY A 67 -18.66 7.94 6.05
N GLU A 68 -19.39 6.84 5.81
CA GLU A 68 -19.58 6.21 4.49
C GLU A 68 -20.34 7.06 3.46
N GLU A 69 -21.02 8.10 3.94
CA GLU A 69 -21.75 9.05 3.10
C GLU A 69 -20.83 10.13 2.52
N LEU A 70 -19.83 10.57 3.29
CA LEU A 70 -18.87 11.60 2.88
C LEU A 70 -17.59 10.98 2.30
N ARG A 71 -17.11 9.87 2.87
CA ARG A 71 -15.91 9.11 2.43
C ARG A 71 -14.64 9.95 2.37
N MET A 72 -14.53 11.01 3.17
CA MET A 72 -13.39 11.94 3.10
C MET A 72 -12.05 11.23 3.34
N SER A 73 -12.01 10.25 4.25
CA SER A 73 -10.80 9.50 4.60
C SER A 73 -10.19 8.67 3.46
N GLU A 74 -10.98 8.29 2.44
CA GLU A 74 -10.54 7.42 1.34
C GLU A 74 -10.57 8.13 -0.03
N MET A 75 -11.28 9.25 -0.14
CA MET A 75 -11.56 9.94 -1.39
C MET A 75 -10.30 10.28 -2.19
N ALA A 76 -9.28 10.86 -1.54
CA ALA A 76 -8.03 11.26 -2.18
C ALA A 76 -7.31 10.06 -2.82
N ASN A 77 -7.09 9.01 -2.03
CA ASN A 77 -6.45 7.78 -2.47
C ASN A 77 -7.23 7.11 -3.62
N TYR A 78 -8.55 7.02 -3.52
CA TYR A 78 -9.36 6.39 -4.55
C TYR A 78 -9.51 7.22 -5.82
N TYR A 79 -9.57 8.55 -5.73
CA TYR A 79 -9.47 9.38 -6.93
C TYR A 79 -8.16 9.11 -7.66
N THR A 80 -7.03 9.04 -6.94
CA THR A 80 -5.74 8.70 -7.52
C THR A 80 -5.76 7.31 -8.17
N LEU A 81 -6.38 6.31 -7.54
CA LEU A 81 -6.61 4.98 -8.13
C LEU A 81 -7.33 5.09 -9.47
N TYR A 82 -8.53 5.67 -9.48
CA TYR A 82 -9.42 5.63 -10.65
C TYR A 82 -9.00 6.59 -11.77
N TYR A 83 -8.43 7.74 -11.44
CA TYR A 83 -8.33 8.85 -12.39
C TYR A 83 -6.93 9.45 -12.58
N GLU A 84 -5.99 9.28 -11.64
CA GLU A 84 -4.60 9.73 -11.86
C GLU A 84 -3.82 8.67 -12.64
N ASN A 85 -3.95 8.71 -13.96
CA ASN A 85 -3.45 7.69 -14.90
C ASN A 85 -2.17 8.10 -15.66
N SER A 86 -1.51 9.18 -15.25
CA SER A 86 -0.28 9.69 -15.89
C SER A 86 0.86 9.83 -14.89
N ALA A 87 2.07 9.45 -15.31
CA ALA A 87 3.30 9.72 -14.56
C ALA A 87 3.82 11.16 -14.76
N GLU A 88 3.20 11.94 -15.65
CA GLU A 88 3.61 13.31 -15.93
C GLU A 88 3.32 14.23 -14.74
N ASN A 89 4.27 15.10 -14.43
CA ASN A 89 4.17 16.12 -13.38
C ASN A 89 3.83 15.59 -11.97
N GLN A 90 4.12 14.32 -11.70
CA GLN A 90 3.97 13.74 -10.37
C GLN A 90 5.03 14.27 -9.41
N TYR A 91 4.63 14.53 -8.17
CA TYR A 91 5.50 14.84 -7.05
C TYR A 91 5.07 14.01 -5.82
N PHE A 92 6.00 13.73 -4.91
CA PHE A 92 5.75 12.85 -3.75
C PHE A 92 6.13 13.55 -2.45
N GLY A 93 5.25 13.50 -1.46
CA GLY A 93 5.31 14.33 -0.28
C GLY A 93 4.59 15.65 -0.49
N VAL A 94 4.24 16.33 0.60
CA VAL A 94 3.35 17.52 0.58
C VAL A 94 3.93 18.63 -0.31
N GLN A 95 5.25 18.74 -0.40
CA GLN A 95 5.95 19.74 -1.20
C GLN A 95 6.85 19.11 -2.27
N GLY A 96 6.69 17.81 -2.52
CA GLY A 96 7.52 17.07 -3.46
C GLY A 96 8.89 16.67 -2.93
N GLU A 97 9.13 16.75 -1.62
CA GLU A 97 10.42 16.47 -0.97
C GLU A 97 10.92 15.04 -1.18
N ASN A 98 10.04 14.09 -1.51
CA ASN A 98 10.40 12.68 -1.79
C ASN A 98 10.47 12.36 -3.29
N THR A 99 10.21 13.33 -4.17
CA THR A 99 10.01 13.09 -5.61
C THR A 99 11.23 12.46 -6.27
N GLU A 100 12.40 13.05 -6.07
CA GLU A 100 13.65 12.54 -6.68
C GLU A 100 13.93 11.10 -6.24
N GLN A 101 13.77 10.83 -4.94
CA GLN A 101 13.99 9.51 -4.36
C GLN A 101 13.04 8.47 -4.97
N VAL A 102 11.73 8.75 -4.97
CA VAL A 102 10.73 7.83 -5.54
C VAL A 102 11.01 7.56 -7.02
N ILE A 103 11.23 8.60 -7.82
CA ILE A 103 11.44 8.45 -9.27
C ILE A 103 12.73 7.69 -9.59
N ASN A 104 13.82 7.93 -8.85
CA ASN A 104 15.09 7.25 -9.08
C ASN A 104 15.01 5.76 -8.71
N TYR A 105 14.44 5.43 -7.55
CA TYR A 105 14.27 4.03 -7.13
C TYR A 105 13.29 3.28 -8.03
N PHE A 106 12.23 3.93 -8.52
CA PHE A 106 11.29 3.31 -9.43
C PHE A 106 11.96 2.87 -10.75
N LYS A 107 12.86 3.69 -11.30
CA LYS A 107 13.65 3.33 -12.48
C LYS A 107 14.53 2.09 -12.23
N ASN A 108 15.05 1.93 -11.03
CA ASN A 108 15.87 0.76 -10.66
C ASN A 108 15.01 -0.50 -10.52
N LEU A 109 13.87 -0.41 -9.81
CA LEU A 109 12.91 -1.51 -9.64
C LEU A 109 12.46 -2.09 -10.98
N LYS A 110 12.11 -1.22 -11.94
CA LYS A 110 11.68 -1.64 -13.28
C LYS A 110 12.71 -2.48 -14.04
N ARG A 111 14.00 -2.32 -13.72
CA ARG A 111 15.12 -3.02 -14.37
C ARG A 111 15.61 -4.22 -13.57
N PHE A 112 15.37 -4.24 -12.26
CA PHE A 112 15.91 -5.24 -11.36
C PHE A 112 15.19 -6.58 -11.47
N TRP A 113 13.86 -6.56 -11.37
CA TRP A 113 13.05 -7.78 -11.41
C TRP A 113 12.75 -8.21 -12.86
N ASN A 114 12.78 -9.51 -13.11
CA ASN A 114 12.53 -10.14 -14.41
C ASN A 114 11.03 -10.20 -14.76
N ILE A 115 10.29 -9.10 -14.56
CA ILE A 115 8.86 -9.00 -14.88
C ILE A 115 8.59 -7.93 -15.95
N PRO A 116 7.49 -8.04 -16.73
CA PRO A 116 7.04 -6.94 -17.58
C PRO A 116 6.64 -5.74 -16.72
N SER A 117 7.45 -4.70 -16.71
CA SER A 117 7.27 -3.51 -15.85
C SER A 117 7.13 -2.20 -16.61
N LYS A 118 7.32 -2.20 -17.94
CA LYS A 118 7.42 -0.99 -18.78
C LYS A 118 6.24 -0.04 -18.59
N ASN A 119 5.02 -0.57 -18.49
CA ASN A 119 3.79 0.21 -18.41
C ASN A 119 3.37 0.56 -16.98
N ILE A 120 4.09 0.06 -15.96
CA ILE A 120 3.82 0.44 -14.58
C ILE A 120 4.21 1.90 -14.39
N ILE A 121 3.31 2.69 -13.81
CA ILE A 121 3.53 4.08 -13.40
C ILE A 121 3.54 4.20 -11.86
N VAL A 122 4.04 5.32 -11.35
CA VAL A 122 3.94 5.66 -9.93
C VAL A 122 3.27 7.03 -9.84
N VAL A 123 2.28 7.16 -8.96
CA VAL A 123 1.48 8.38 -8.79
C VAL A 123 1.26 8.67 -7.31
N ALA A 124 1.03 9.93 -6.98
CA ALA A 124 0.81 10.37 -5.60
C ALA A 124 -0.66 10.66 -5.31
N ALA A 125 -1.06 10.42 -4.06
CA ALA A 125 -2.34 10.88 -3.54
C ALA A 125 -2.13 12.11 -2.66
N HIS A 126 -2.75 13.22 -3.07
CA HIS A 126 -2.67 14.52 -2.42
C HIS A 126 -3.99 14.86 -1.71
N GLY A 127 -3.89 15.34 -0.47
CA GLY A 127 -5.06 15.76 0.32
C GLY A 127 -5.81 16.94 -0.31
N SER A 128 -5.07 17.82 -0.99
CA SER A 128 -5.57 18.92 -1.84
C SER A 128 -6.70 18.53 -2.79
N MET A 129 -6.79 17.25 -3.21
CA MET A 129 -7.86 16.75 -4.05
C MET A 129 -9.25 17.04 -3.45
N LEU A 130 -9.40 17.00 -2.13
CA LEU A 130 -10.67 17.27 -1.45
C LEU A 130 -11.15 18.73 -1.59
N GLN A 131 -10.33 19.64 -2.11
CA GLN A 131 -10.74 21.01 -2.42
C GLN A 131 -11.31 21.14 -3.84
N ASP A 132 -11.09 20.15 -4.70
CA ASP A 132 -11.59 20.14 -6.06
C ASP A 132 -12.99 19.52 -6.12
N ARG A 133 -14.00 20.40 -6.10
CA ARG A 133 -15.41 20.02 -6.19
C ARG A 133 -15.73 19.17 -7.42
N ASN A 134 -15.08 19.40 -8.56
CA ASN A 134 -15.35 18.64 -9.78
C ASN A 134 -14.83 17.21 -9.65
N LYS A 135 -13.64 17.03 -9.05
CA LYS A 135 -13.08 15.70 -8.75
C LYS A 135 -13.98 14.93 -7.75
N ILE A 136 -14.46 15.60 -6.70
CA ILE A 136 -15.39 15.02 -5.73
C ILE A 136 -16.70 14.57 -6.40
N LEU A 137 -17.33 15.44 -7.20
CA LEU A 137 -18.56 15.09 -7.91
C LEU A 137 -18.36 13.90 -8.85
N LYS A 138 -17.22 13.84 -9.54
CA LYS A 138 -16.87 12.72 -10.41
C LYS A 138 -16.82 11.41 -9.64
N MET A 139 -16.20 11.39 -8.45
CA MET A 139 -16.16 10.22 -7.56
C MET A 139 -17.56 9.81 -7.12
N TYR A 140 -18.34 10.73 -6.55
CA TYR A 140 -19.69 10.43 -6.06
C TYR A 140 -20.59 9.84 -7.14
N LYS A 141 -20.54 10.38 -8.35
CA LYS A 141 -21.42 9.92 -9.43
C LYS A 141 -20.94 8.62 -10.08
N ASN A 142 -19.66 8.52 -10.42
CA ASN A 142 -19.17 7.44 -11.27
C ASN A 142 -18.74 6.20 -10.48
N ILE A 143 -18.25 6.40 -9.25
CA ILE A 143 -17.72 5.34 -8.39
C ILE A 143 -18.73 4.95 -7.32
N TYR A 144 -19.30 5.94 -6.62
CA TYR A 144 -20.22 5.68 -5.50
C TYR A 144 -21.70 5.63 -5.91
N GLY A 145 -22.02 5.92 -7.19
CA GLY A 145 -23.38 5.79 -7.73
C GLY A 145 -24.40 6.76 -7.15
N TYR A 146 -23.97 7.90 -6.63
CA TYR A 146 -24.86 8.89 -6.03
C TYR A 146 -25.69 9.61 -7.10
N SER A 147 -26.94 9.94 -6.76
CA SER A 147 -27.76 10.85 -7.57
C SER A 147 -27.12 12.24 -7.65
N ASN A 148 -27.51 13.04 -8.64
CA ASN A 148 -26.99 14.40 -8.78
C ASN A 148 -27.21 15.23 -7.50
N ASP A 149 -28.40 15.14 -6.89
CA ASP A 149 -28.73 15.92 -5.69
C ASP A 149 -27.87 15.48 -4.50
N LYS A 150 -27.74 14.16 -4.28
CA LYS A 150 -26.91 13.58 -3.21
C LYS A 150 -25.43 13.97 -3.39
N ALA A 151 -24.92 13.86 -4.61
CA ALA A 151 -23.54 14.22 -4.94
C ALA A 151 -23.25 15.71 -4.71
N ASN A 152 -24.13 16.61 -5.15
CA ASN A 152 -23.97 18.05 -4.92
C ASN A 152 -24.03 18.38 -3.42
N HIS A 153 -25.01 17.81 -2.70
CA HIS A 153 -25.16 18.03 -1.27
C HIS A 153 -23.88 17.70 -0.49
N TYR A 154 -23.28 16.52 -0.73
CA TYR A 154 -22.07 16.13 -0.01
C TYR A 154 -20.81 16.85 -0.49
N ALA A 155 -20.70 17.17 -1.78
CA ALA A 155 -19.60 18.00 -2.27
C ALA A 155 -19.58 19.39 -1.60
N ASP A 156 -20.75 20.02 -1.45
CA ASP A 156 -20.87 21.31 -0.77
C ASP A 156 -20.69 21.18 0.76
N SER A 157 -21.07 20.03 1.33
CA SER A 157 -20.84 19.71 2.73
C SER A 157 -19.35 19.62 3.07
N ILE A 158 -18.51 19.01 2.21
CA ILE A 158 -17.05 18.96 2.43
C ILE A 158 -16.45 20.36 2.57
N ALA A 159 -16.79 21.28 1.65
CA ALA A 159 -16.32 22.67 1.72
C ALA A 159 -16.79 23.40 3.00
N THR A 160 -18.00 23.08 3.48
CA THR A 160 -18.53 23.61 4.74
C THR A 160 -17.79 23.02 5.95
N LEU A 161 -17.50 21.73 5.92
CA LEU A 161 -16.78 21.03 6.99
C LEU A 161 -15.37 21.56 7.20
N PHE A 162 -14.66 21.95 6.14
CA PHE A 162 -13.35 22.59 6.28
C PHE A 162 -13.38 23.92 7.05
N LYS A 163 -14.49 24.66 6.97
CA LYS A 163 -14.69 25.90 7.76
C LYS A 163 -15.04 25.59 9.21
N ILE A 164 -15.79 24.52 9.45
CA ILE A 164 -16.22 24.11 10.79
C ILE A 164 -15.07 23.44 11.56
N TYR A 165 -14.25 22.64 10.87
CA TYR A 165 -13.18 21.84 11.43
C TYR A 165 -11.83 22.23 10.80
N PRO A 166 -11.22 23.35 11.22
CA PRO A 166 -9.94 23.80 10.67
C PRO A 166 -8.81 22.77 10.85
N GLN A 167 -8.93 21.84 11.81
CA GLN A 167 -8.01 20.71 11.99
C GLN A 167 -7.93 19.76 10.79
N PHE A 168 -8.89 19.79 9.86
CA PHE A 168 -8.80 19.07 8.58
C PHE A 168 -7.80 19.70 7.61
N LEU A 169 -7.27 20.89 7.92
CA LEU A 169 -6.29 21.60 7.11
C LEU A 169 -6.73 21.76 5.65
N ASN A 170 -8.02 22.06 5.43
CA ASN A 170 -8.63 22.13 4.09
C ASN A 170 -8.38 20.88 3.24
N GLY A 171 -8.33 19.69 3.86
CA GLY A 171 -8.07 18.43 3.18
C GLY A 171 -6.60 18.02 3.13
N GLU A 172 -5.66 18.90 3.46
CA GLU A 172 -4.21 18.61 3.49
C GLU A 172 -3.76 17.83 4.73
N HIS A 173 -4.67 17.52 5.64
CA HIS A 173 -4.32 16.76 6.82
C HIS A 173 -3.88 15.33 6.43
N PRO A 174 -2.73 14.81 6.92
CA PRO A 174 -2.13 13.56 6.46
C PRO A 174 -3.05 12.33 6.54
N ALA A 175 -3.96 12.31 7.51
CA ALA A 175 -4.93 11.22 7.65
C ALA A 175 -5.77 10.95 6.37
N PHE A 176 -5.97 11.93 5.48
CA PHE A 176 -6.73 11.75 4.24
C PHE A 176 -5.98 11.01 3.13
N THR A 177 -4.65 10.93 3.23
CA THR A 177 -3.77 10.22 2.28
C THR A 177 -2.82 9.27 3.00
N PHE A 178 -3.25 8.75 4.16
CA PHE A 178 -2.51 7.74 4.92
C PHE A 178 -2.74 6.36 4.32
N ASN A 179 -2.27 6.14 3.10
CA ASN A 179 -2.34 4.83 2.46
C ASN A 179 -1.35 4.72 1.30
N GLN A 180 -1.14 3.50 0.86
CA GLN A 180 -0.39 3.11 -0.31
C GLN A 180 -1.03 1.83 -0.86
N PHE A 181 -1.02 1.64 -2.17
CA PHE A 181 -1.38 0.37 -2.77
C PHE A 181 -0.98 0.33 -4.24
N THR A 182 -0.86 -0.88 -4.77
CA THR A 182 -0.64 -1.14 -6.19
C THR A 182 -1.87 -1.77 -6.83
N ILE A 183 -2.10 -1.48 -8.11
CA ILE A 183 -3.15 -2.11 -8.92
C ILE A 183 -2.55 -2.52 -10.28
N PRO A 184 -2.83 -3.73 -10.82
CA PRO A 184 -2.41 -4.09 -12.15
C PRO A 184 -3.28 -3.38 -13.20
N ASP A 185 -2.96 -3.53 -14.50
CA ASP A 185 -3.83 -3.07 -15.58
C ASP A 185 -5.25 -3.61 -15.35
N THR A 186 -6.21 -2.71 -15.12
CA THR A 186 -7.56 -3.08 -14.69
C THR A 186 -8.59 -2.25 -15.44
N THR A 187 -9.55 -2.90 -16.09
CA THR A 187 -10.71 -2.23 -16.66
C THR A 187 -11.79 -2.09 -15.59
N ILE A 188 -12.16 -0.86 -15.27
CA ILE A 188 -13.13 -0.53 -14.23
C ILE A 188 -14.39 0.05 -14.88
N ALA A 189 -15.56 -0.43 -14.44
CA ALA A 189 -16.85 0.09 -14.92
C ALA A 189 -16.95 1.61 -14.69
N ASN A 190 -17.51 2.34 -15.66
CA ASN A 190 -17.66 3.81 -15.64
C ASN A 190 -16.35 4.63 -15.59
N VAL A 191 -15.19 3.97 -15.67
CA VAL A 191 -13.87 4.61 -15.68
C VAL A 191 -13.11 4.27 -16.96
N GLY A 192 -13.09 2.99 -17.35
CA GLY A 192 -12.29 2.48 -18.45
C GLY A 192 -11.02 1.79 -17.96
N LEU A 193 -10.00 1.74 -18.82
CA LEU A 193 -8.71 1.12 -18.50
C LEU A 193 -7.92 2.03 -17.53
N VAL A 194 -7.66 1.50 -16.34
CA VAL A 194 -6.70 2.05 -15.38
C VAL A 194 -5.38 1.31 -15.58
N PRO A 195 -4.27 2.02 -15.88
CA PRO A 195 -2.97 1.37 -16.07
C PRO A 195 -2.43 0.84 -14.75
N ALA A 196 -1.56 -0.17 -14.85
CA ALA A 196 -0.80 -0.69 -13.74
C ALA A 196 -0.04 0.44 -13.03
N LYS A 197 -0.24 0.59 -11.73
CA LYS A 197 0.38 1.68 -10.98
C LYS A 197 0.62 1.35 -9.52
N VAL A 198 1.64 2.01 -8.98
CA VAL A 198 1.89 2.19 -7.55
C VAL A 198 1.33 3.55 -7.12
N ILE A 199 0.56 3.58 -6.03
CA ILE A 199 -0.01 4.80 -5.45
C ILE A 199 0.59 5.00 -4.07
N ILE A 200 1.10 6.20 -3.79
CA ILE A 200 1.68 6.56 -2.50
C ILE A 200 1.02 7.85 -2.02
N GLY A 201 0.37 7.82 -0.87
CA GLY A 201 -0.22 9.01 -0.29
C GLY A 201 0.78 9.84 0.52
N ASP A 202 0.69 11.16 0.40
CA ASP A 202 1.60 12.08 1.08
C ASP A 202 1.56 11.94 2.61
N GLY A 203 0.38 11.65 3.16
CA GLY A 203 0.18 11.53 4.59
C GLY A 203 0.91 10.35 5.21
N LEU A 204 1.05 9.26 4.46
CA LEU A 204 1.88 8.12 4.85
C LEU A 204 3.36 8.50 4.91
N LEU A 205 3.85 9.17 3.86
CA LEU A 205 5.26 9.60 3.81
C LEU A 205 5.57 10.59 4.94
N GLN A 206 4.65 11.53 5.19
CA GLN A 206 4.77 12.47 6.31
C GLN A 206 4.81 11.74 7.66
N ALA A 207 4.00 10.71 7.85
CA ALA A 207 4.00 9.94 9.10
C ALA A 207 5.34 9.25 9.35
N PHE A 208 5.89 8.58 8.33
CA PHE A 208 7.20 7.94 8.44
C PHE A 208 8.33 8.95 8.65
N ASP A 209 8.27 10.12 8.01
CA ASP A 209 9.19 11.22 8.29
C ASP A 209 9.15 11.62 9.78
N LYS A 210 7.95 11.82 10.34
CA LYS A 210 7.78 12.12 11.77
C LYS A 210 8.30 11.04 12.72
N LEU A 211 8.37 9.79 12.26
CA LEU A 211 8.93 8.67 13.01
C LEU A 211 10.45 8.49 12.79
N GLY A 212 11.11 9.35 12.02
CA GLY A 212 12.54 9.30 11.77
C GLY A 212 12.97 8.36 10.64
N TYR A 213 12.03 8.00 9.77
CA TYR A 213 12.22 7.12 8.61
C TYR A 213 12.05 7.83 7.26
N GLY A 214 11.97 9.17 7.24
CA GLY A 214 11.78 9.93 5.99
C GLY A 214 12.85 9.66 4.92
N ASP A 215 14.06 9.32 5.32
CA ASP A 215 15.17 8.97 4.42
C ASP A 215 15.09 7.55 3.83
N ILE A 216 14.20 6.69 4.36
CA ILE A 216 14.15 5.25 4.06
C ILE A 216 12.77 4.75 3.63
N ALA A 217 11.70 5.28 4.21
CA ALA A 217 10.34 4.83 3.96
C ALA A 217 9.90 5.00 2.50
N PRO A 218 10.18 6.11 1.78
CA PRO A 218 9.69 6.28 0.41
C PRO A 218 10.11 5.13 -0.52
N GLN A 219 11.38 4.74 -0.49
CA GLN A 219 11.90 3.63 -1.31
C GLN A 219 11.52 2.25 -0.79
N ALA A 220 11.34 2.09 0.53
CA ALA A 220 10.88 0.82 1.11
C ALA A 220 9.43 0.53 0.72
N ILE A 221 8.54 1.51 0.88
CA ILE A 221 7.15 1.45 0.46
C ILE A 221 7.05 1.19 -1.04
N LEU A 222 7.76 1.98 -1.86
CA LEU A 222 7.77 1.79 -3.31
C LEU A 222 8.22 0.38 -3.74
N ALA A 223 9.27 -0.15 -3.11
CA ALA A 223 9.78 -1.48 -3.43
C ALA A 223 8.81 -2.59 -2.98
N HIS A 224 8.11 -2.39 -1.87
CA HIS A 224 7.06 -3.29 -1.38
C HIS A 224 5.87 -3.31 -2.37
N GLU A 225 5.35 -2.15 -2.77
CA GLU A 225 4.25 -2.09 -3.74
C GLU A 225 4.64 -2.68 -5.11
N PHE A 226 5.90 -2.51 -5.51
CA PHE A 226 6.43 -3.19 -6.70
C PHE A 226 6.49 -4.72 -6.51
N GLY A 227 6.72 -5.20 -5.28
CA GLY A 227 6.61 -6.60 -4.90
C GLY A 227 5.23 -7.19 -5.21
N HIS A 228 4.15 -6.44 -4.96
CA HIS A 228 2.80 -6.87 -5.37
C HIS A 228 2.64 -6.96 -6.89
N HIS A 229 3.30 -6.09 -7.68
CA HIS A 229 3.33 -6.25 -9.14
C HIS A 229 4.02 -7.55 -9.58
N ILE A 230 5.07 -7.98 -8.89
CA ILE A 230 5.68 -9.29 -9.14
C ILE A 230 4.65 -10.38 -8.86
N GLN A 231 3.95 -10.31 -7.73
CA GLN A 231 2.91 -11.29 -7.38
C GLN A 231 1.76 -11.33 -8.39
N TYR A 232 1.33 -10.18 -8.92
CA TYR A 232 0.34 -10.09 -9.99
C TYR A 232 0.80 -10.79 -11.27
N VAL A 233 2.06 -10.56 -11.68
CA VAL A 233 2.63 -11.19 -12.88
C VAL A 233 2.75 -12.70 -12.71
N LEU A 234 3.10 -13.16 -11.50
CA LEU A 234 3.25 -14.59 -11.17
C LEU A 234 1.90 -15.29 -10.91
N GLY A 235 0.79 -14.55 -10.82
CA GLY A 235 -0.51 -15.11 -10.44
C GLY A 235 -0.61 -15.53 -8.97
N ILE A 236 0.34 -15.11 -8.14
CA ILE A 236 0.35 -15.30 -6.68
C ILE A 236 -0.73 -14.43 -6.04
N LEU A 237 -0.81 -13.18 -6.47
CA LEU A 237 -1.87 -12.23 -6.16
C LEU A 237 -2.65 -12.05 -7.46
N GLY A 238 -3.96 -12.26 -7.47
CA GLY A 238 -4.66 -12.34 -8.75
C GLY A 238 -6.16 -12.52 -8.62
N LYS A 239 -6.81 -12.47 -9.78
CA LYS A 239 -8.26 -12.54 -9.90
C LYS A 239 -8.81 -13.84 -9.29
N GLY A 240 -9.83 -13.72 -8.45
CA GLY A 240 -10.52 -14.85 -7.84
C GLY A 240 -9.85 -15.42 -6.59
N ILE A 241 -8.67 -14.90 -6.22
CA ILE A 241 -8.05 -15.24 -4.94
C ILE A 241 -8.86 -14.61 -3.82
N LYS A 242 -9.33 -15.44 -2.90
CA LYS A 242 -10.00 -14.98 -1.69
C LYS A 242 -8.96 -14.47 -0.69
N LEU A 243 -9.10 -13.22 -0.27
CA LEU A 243 -8.36 -12.71 0.88
C LEU A 243 -8.88 -13.41 2.15
N THR A 244 -7.94 -13.92 2.91
CA THR A 244 -8.11 -14.57 4.22
C THR A 244 -6.91 -14.15 5.05
N PRO A 245 -6.98 -14.20 6.39
CA PRO A 245 -5.86 -13.78 7.22
C PRO A 245 -4.52 -14.43 6.82
N LYS A 246 -4.52 -15.70 6.42
CA LYS A 246 -3.30 -16.42 6.02
C LYS A 246 -2.80 -16.06 4.62
N THR A 247 -3.70 -15.83 3.65
CA THR A 247 -3.32 -15.45 2.28
C THR A 247 -2.82 -14.02 2.23
N SER A 248 -3.50 -13.09 2.90
CA SER A 248 -3.06 -11.69 3.02
C SER A 248 -1.72 -11.60 3.74
N ARG A 249 -1.56 -12.27 4.88
CA ARG A 249 -0.26 -12.37 5.57
C ARG A 249 0.85 -12.85 4.65
N ARG A 250 0.61 -13.85 3.80
CA ARG A 250 1.62 -14.32 2.84
C ARG A 250 1.97 -13.25 1.80
N PHE A 251 0.98 -12.61 1.19
CA PHE A 251 1.20 -11.62 0.13
C PHE A 251 2.01 -10.45 0.64
N GLU A 252 1.61 -9.91 1.79
CA GLU A 252 2.32 -8.88 2.52
C GLU A 252 3.74 -9.39 2.85
N LEU A 253 3.82 -10.52 3.57
CA LEU A 253 5.00 -11.39 3.79
C LEU A 253 6.10 -11.21 2.74
N MET A 254 5.71 -11.68 1.57
CA MET A 254 6.59 -11.84 0.43
C MET A 254 6.92 -10.49 -0.21
N ALA A 255 6.02 -9.50 -0.17
CA ALA A 255 6.28 -8.15 -0.69
C ALA A 255 7.39 -7.42 0.11
N ASP A 256 7.42 -7.55 1.44
CA ASP A 256 8.52 -7.03 2.27
C ASP A 256 9.85 -7.70 1.92
N ALA A 257 9.82 -9.03 1.75
CA ALA A 257 11.00 -9.80 1.40
C ALA A 257 11.55 -9.39 0.02
N TYR A 258 10.67 -9.23 -0.99
CA TYR A 258 11.05 -8.70 -2.30
C TYR A 258 11.68 -7.31 -2.18
N ALA A 259 11.05 -6.43 -1.41
CA ALA A 259 11.55 -5.08 -1.20
C ALA A 259 12.95 -5.07 -0.58
N ALA A 260 13.13 -5.80 0.53
CA ALA A 260 14.40 -5.87 1.23
C ALA A 260 15.51 -6.54 0.39
N TYR A 261 15.18 -7.54 -0.42
CA TYR A 261 16.12 -8.15 -1.36
C TYR A 261 16.60 -7.13 -2.39
N PHE A 262 15.68 -6.42 -3.06
CA PHE A 262 16.05 -5.35 -4.00
C PHE A 262 16.88 -4.24 -3.32
N LEU A 263 16.47 -3.81 -2.13
CA LEU A 263 17.13 -2.71 -1.45
C LEU A 263 18.56 -3.05 -0.99
N SER A 264 18.84 -4.32 -0.71
CA SER A 264 20.15 -4.78 -0.26
C SER A 264 21.08 -5.22 -1.40
N HIS A 265 20.53 -5.65 -2.53
CA HIS A 265 21.31 -6.22 -3.63
C HIS A 265 22.22 -5.17 -4.31
N SER A 266 23.43 -5.56 -4.72
CA SER A 266 24.42 -4.67 -5.36
C SER A 266 23.92 -4.04 -6.66
N GLN A 267 23.22 -4.84 -7.47
CA GLN A 267 22.54 -4.42 -8.70
C GLN A 267 21.16 -3.76 -8.46
N GLY A 268 20.73 -3.67 -7.20
CA GLY A 268 19.50 -3.04 -6.76
C GLY A 268 19.76 -1.64 -6.22
N ALA A 269 19.38 -1.38 -4.96
CA ALA A 269 19.71 -0.11 -4.31
C ALA A 269 21.00 -0.14 -3.48
N ALA A 270 21.57 -1.33 -3.23
CA ALA A 270 22.82 -1.51 -2.48
C ALA A 270 22.88 -0.74 -1.14
N LEU A 271 21.77 -0.71 -0.40
CA LEU A 271 21.71 -0.05 0.90
C LEU A 271 22.66 -0.72 1.90
N LYS A 272 23.28 0.11 2.74
CA LYS A 272 24.13 -0.35 3.85
C LYS A 272 23.27 -0.99 4.96
N LEU A 273 23.91 -1.82 5.79
CA LEU A 273 23.23 -2.60 6.84
C LEU A 273 22.42 -1.73 7.82
N ASP A 274 22.94 -0.57 8.22
CA ASP A 274 22.23 0.36 9.11
C ASP A 274 20.92 0.87 8.48
N LYS A 275 20.92 1.07 7.15
CA LYS A 275 19.72 1.43 6.39
C LYS A 275 18.78 0.24 6.21
N LEU A 276 19.29 -0.96 6.01
CA LEU A 276 18.48 -2.18 5.93
C LEU A 276 17.76 -2.50 7.25
N GLN A 277 18.39 -2.22 8.39
CA GLN A 277 17.72 -2.30 9.69
C GLN A 277 16.54 -1.32 9.78
N LYS A 278 16.73 -0.07 9.33
CA LYS A 278 15.62 0.89 9.22
C LYS A 278 14.51 0.43 8.26
N VAL A 279 14.84 -0.24 7.15
CA VAL A 279 13.84 -0.84 6.25
C VAL A 279 13.00 -1.88 6.99
N ALA A 280 13.63 -2.75 7.78
CA ALA A 280 12.93 -3.74 8.58
C ALA A 280 12.02 -3.07 9.64
N GLU A 281 12.44 -1.94 10.23
CA GLU A 281 11.58 -1.14 11.12
C GLU A 281 10.43 -0.43 10.40
N VAL A 282 10.62 0.02 9.15
CA VAL A 282 9.53 0.55 8.31
C VAL A 282 8.45 -0.52 8.12
N PHE A 283 8.84 -1.75 7.80
CA PHE A 283 7.91 -2.86 7.63
C PHE A 283 7.32 -3.39 8.93
N PHE A 284 8.07 -3.35 10.04
CA PHE A 284 7.49 -3.54 11.37
C PHE A 284 6.31 -2.58 11.59
N ASN A 285 6.45 -1.33 11.15
CA ASN A 285 5.44 -0.30 11.34
C ASN A 285 4.18 -0.49 10.49
N THR A 286 4.20 -1.30 9.44
CA THR A 286 3.03 -1.62 8.60
C THR A 286 2.28 -2.87 9.05
N GLY A 287 2.80 -3.62 10.03
CA GLY A 287 2.11 -4.77 10.61
C GLY A 287 0.91 -4.40 11.49
N ASP A 288 0.06 -5.39 11.75
CA ASP A 288 -1.12 -5.22 12.61
C ASP A 288 -1.30 -6.39 13.60
N CYS A 289 -2.15 -6.18 14.60
CA CYS A 289 -2.49 -7.18 15.62
C CYS A 289 -3.89 -7.77 15.42
N ASP A 290 -4.46 -7.65 14.22
CA ASP A 290 -5.85 -7.98 13.90
C ASP A 290 -5.93 -9.34 13.20
N PHE A 291 -5.55 -10.39 13.92
CA PHE A 291 -5.29 -11.73 13.38
C PHE A 291 -6.48 -12.42 12.68
N THR A 292 -7.71 -11.89 12.85
CA THR A 292 -8.94 -12.51 12.35
C THR A 292 -9.51 -11.85 11.11
N ILE A 293 -9.01 -10.68 10.71
CA ILE A 293 -9.57 -9.95 9.56
C ILE A 293 -8.95 -10.47 8.26
N ASP A 294 -9.74 -10.48 7.18
CA ASP A 294 -9.27 -10.93 5.87
C ASP A 294 -8.06 -10.12 5.37
N GLY A 295 -7.90 -8.88 5.81
CA GLY A 295 -6.77 -7.99 5.49
C GLY A 295 -5.61 -8.02 6.50
N HIS A 296 -5.44 -9.08 7.29
CA HIS A 296 -4.30 -9.16 8.22
C HIS A 296 -2.97 -9.14 7.47
N HIS A 297 -2.12 -8.13 7.71
CA HIS A 297 -0.85 -7.96 7.00
C HIS A 297 0.28 -8.83 7.56
N GLY A 298 0.02 -9.56 8.64
CA GLY A 298 1.06 -10.14 9.50
C GLY A 298 1.36 -9.23 10.69
N SER A 299 1.85 -9.82 11.77
CA SER A 299 2.27 -9.04 12.93
C SER A 299 3.48 -8.16 12.60
N PRO A 300 3.71 -7.06 13.36
CA PRO A 300 4.92 -6.27 13.22
C PRO A 300 6.23 -7.08 13.25
N THR A 301 6.33 -8.09 14.13
CA THR A 301 7.51 -8.97 14.21
C THR A 301 7.67 -9.84 12.96
N GLN A 302 6.57 -10.36 12.43
CA GLN A 302 6.59 -11.17 11.21
C GLN A 302 7.02 -10.32 10.00
N ARG A 303 6.48 -9.10 9.86
CA ARG A 303 6.84 -8.14 8.78
C ARG A 303 8.34 -7.85 8.80
N LYS A 304 8.86 -7.52 10.00
CA LYS A 304 10.30 -7.33 10.23
C LYS A 304 11.11 -8.57 9.83
N ALA A 305 10.71 -9.76 10.31
CA ALA A 305 11.42 -11.01 10.02
C ALA A 305 11.42 -11.36 8.51
N ALA A 306 10.34 -11.06 7.79
CA ALA A 306 10.28 -11.27 6.34
C ALA A 306 11.24 -10.36 5.58
N ALA A 307 11.33 -9.09 5.97
CA ALA A 307 12.30 -8.15 5.43
C ALA A 307 13.74 -8.59 5.74
N GLU A 308 13.99 -9.03 6.97
CA GLU A 308 15.31 -9.53 7.40
C GLU A 308 15.74 -10.76 6.61
N TRP A 309 14.82 -11.70 6.37
CA TRP A 309 15.07 -12.83 5.50
C TRP A 309 15.44 -12.38 4.07
N GLY A 310 14.67 -11.44 3.51
CA GLY A 310 14.88 -10.93 2.14
C GLY A 310 16.26 -10.32 1.94
N TYR A 311 16.75 -9.48 2.86
CA TYR A 311 18.11 -8.95 2.74
C TYR A 311 19.19 -9.98 3.11
N ASN A 312 18.94 -10.93 4.01
CA ASN A 312 19.92 -11.96 4.35
C ASN A 312 20.24 -12.87 3.17
N LEU A 313 19.30 -13.08 2.25
CA LEU A 313 19.57 -13.77 0.97
C LEU A 313 20.64 -13.07 0.13
N THR A 314 20.73 -11.73 0.16
CA THR A 314 21.75 -11.00 -0.61
C THR A 314 23.10 -11.04 0.10
N ILE A 315 23.12 -10.80 1.42
CA ILE A 315 24.35 -10.76 2.23
C ILE A 315 25.07 -12.12 2.22
N ASN A 316 24.31 -13.21 2.28
CA ASN A 316 24.86 -14.57 2.33
C ASN A 316 25.07 -15.18 0.93
N SER A 317 24.69 -14.50 -0.15
CA SER A 317 24.89 -14.99 -1.51
C SER A 317 26.38 -14.99 -1.88
N GLN A 318 26.88 -16.13 -2.34
CA GLN A 318 28.21 -16.25 -2.92
C GLN A 318 28.31 -15.54 -4.29
N LYS A 319 27.18 -15.41 -5.01
CA LYS A 319 27.08 -14.75 -6.31
C LYS A 319 26.41 -13.39 -6.14
N ARG A 320 27.18 -12.39 -5.70
CA ARG A 320 26.66 -11.06 -5.34
C ARG A 320 26.01 -10.29 -6.49
N ASP A 321 26.33 -10.61 -7.74
CA ASP A 321 25.76 -9.95 -8.92
C ASP A 321 24.59 -10.73 -9.55
N TYR A 322 24.26 -11.91 -9.02
CA TYR A 322 23.16 -12.71 -9.54
C TYR A 322 21.84 -12.32 -8.85
N ILE A 323 20.95 -11.70 -9.63
CA ILE A 323 19.58 -11.39 -9.21
C ILE A 323 18.73 -12.65 -9.36
N LEU A 324 18.10 -13.09 -8.28
CA LEU A 324 17.12 -14.17 -8.31
C LEU A 324 15.92 -13.78 -9.18
N PRO A 325 15.48 -14.64 -10.11
CA PRO A 325 14.17 -14.53 -10.75
C PRO A 325 13.05 -14.43 -9.71
N GLY A 326 12.03 -13.62 -9.98
CA GLY A 326 10.93 -13.37 -9.03
C GLY A 326 10.18 -14.64 -8.64
N ASP A 327 9.98 -15.57 -9.56
CA ASP A 327 9.37 -16.88 -9.32
C ASP A 327 10.24 -17.80 -8.45
N GLU A 328 11.56 -17.81 -8.71
CA GLU A 328 12.50 -18.53 -7.85
C GLU A 328 12.53 -17.96 -6.43
N PHE A 329 12.54 -16.64 -6.31
CA PHE A 329 12.47 -15.97 -5.01
C PHE A 329 11.18 -16.32 -4.25
N ALA A 330 10.02 -16.30 -4.92
CA ALA A 330 8.74 -16.68 -4.30
C ALA A 330 8.77 -18.10 -3.74
N ARG A 331 9.33 -19.05 -4.50
CA ARG A 331 9.47 -20.45 -4.08
C ARG A 331 10.36 -20.59 -2.84
N LEU A 332 11.47 -19.85 -2.77
CA LEU A 332 12.34 -19.83 -1.60
C LEU A 332 11.63 -19.20 -0.39
N PHE A 333 10.86 -18.13 -0.61
CA PHE A 333 10.09 -17.48 0.44
C PHE A 333 9.02 -18.41 1.01
N ASP A 334 8.25 -19.07 0.16
CA ASP A 334 7.21 -20.00 0.60
C ASP A 334 7.77 -21.17 1.40
N ALA A 335 8.97 -21.65 1.04
CA ALA A 335 9.67 -22.69 1.79
C ALA A 335 10.09 -22.21 3.20
N GLU A 336 10.42 -20.92 3.36
CA GLU A 336 10.84 -20.34 4.64
C GLU A 336 9.68 -19.74 5.46
N LEU A 337 8.51 -19.52 4.85
CA LEU A 337 7.40 -18.77 5.45
C LEU A 337 7.03 -19.30 6.85
N ASN A 338 7.01 -20.63 7.03
CA ASN A 338 6.69 -21.25 8.32
C ASN A 338 7.72 -20.94 9.43
N ASN A 339 8.96 -20.62 9.08
CA ASN A 339 9.98 -20.17 10.04
C ASN A 339 9.87 -18.66 10.28
N ILE A 340 9.61 -17.87 9.24
CA ILE A 340 9.40 -16.42 9.34
C ILE A 340 8.24 -16.10 10.31
N ILE A 341 7.14 -16.85 10.24
CA ILE A 341 5.93 -16.55 11.04
C ILE A 341 6.02 -16.99 12.51
N LYS A 342 7.04 -17.75 12.90
CA LYS A 342 7.27 -18.19 14.29
C LYS A 342 7.88 -17.09 15.18
N ASN A 343 8.40 -16.01 14.57
CA ASN A 343 9.17 -14.95 15.22
C ASN A 343 8.33 -13.85 15.88
#